data_AF-A0A0P0FA77-F1
#
_entry.id   AF-A0A0P0FA77-F1
#
_cell.length_a   1.000
_cell.length_b   1.000
_cell.length_c   1.000
_cell.angle_alpha   90.00
_cell.angle_beta   90.00
_cell.angle_gamma   90.00
#
_symmetry.space_group_name_H-M   'P 1'
#
loop_
_entity.id
_entity.type
_entity.pdbx_description
1 polymer ?
#
loop_
_entity_poly.entity_id
_entity_poly.type
_entity_poly.pdbx_seq_one_letter_code
_entity_poly.pdbx_strand_id
1 'polypeptide(L)'
;METFSPKDKVVDIIKEYPTTRILFDEVSHFDDTASVEDFCFKNSIDIFSFWNKLSKEMRIQTEDKLRLDSIAEQQMREEKILADRDLERYKRTHRNLFCEETKYMPKEGVI
;
A
#
# COMPACT_ATOMS: atom_id res chain seq x y z
N MET A 1 7.13 4.97 14.28
CA MET A 1 6.06 3.97 14.35
C MET A 1 5.16 4.40 15.48
N GLU A 2 3.88 4.66 15.21
CA GLU A 2 2.91 4.84 16.28
C GLU A 2 2.95 3.59 17.17
N THR A 3 3.14 3.81 18.46
CA THR A 3 3.18 2.75 19.45
C THR A 3 1.75 2.39 19.78
N PHE A 4 1.33 1.24 19.29
CA PHE A 4 0.13 0.55 19.72
C PHE A 4 0.00 0.55 21.25
N SER A 5 -1.21 0.60 21.78
CA SER A 5 -1.53 0.62 23.21
C SER A 5 -2.46 -0.55 23.57
N PRO A 6 -2.28 -1.24 24.71
CA PRO A 6 -3.20 -2.31 25.13
C PRO A 6 -4.65 -1.86 25.29
N LYS A 7 -4.86 -0.54 25.43
CA LYS A 7 -6.17 0.10 25.58
C LYS A 7 -6.89 0.33 24.24
N ASP A 8 -6.17 0.19 23.14
CA ASP A 8 -6.75 0.34 21.82
C ASP A 8 -7.76 -0.78 21.55
N LYS A 9 -8.79 -0.46 20.77
CA LYS A 9 -9.86 -1.41 20.48
C LYS A 9 -9.41 -2.42 19.43
N VAL A 10 -9.85 -3.66 19.61
CA VAL A 10 -9.59 -4.75 18.68
C VAL A 10 -10.04 -4.40 17.25
N VAL A 11 -11.22 -3.78 17.10
CA VAL A 11 -11.73 -3.35 15.79
C VAL A 11 -10.82 -2.35 15.07
N ASP A 12 -10.18 -1.44 15.80
CA ASP A 12 -9.35 -0.39 15.19
C ASP A 12 -8.03 -0.99 14.70
N ILE A 13 -7.47 -1.94 15.46
CA ILE A 13 -6.28 -2.70 15.05
C ILE A 13 -6.55 -3.52 13.81
N ILE A 14 -7.68 -4.23 13.76
CA ILE A 14 -8.03 -5.05 12.59
C ILE A 14 -8.26 -4.19 11.36
N LYS A 15 -8.82 -2.98 11.51
CA LYS A 15 -8.99 -2.04 10.39
C LYS A 15 -7.65 -1.58 9.83
N GLU A 16 -6.71 -1.23 10.70
CA GLU A 16 -5.40 -0.75 10.30
C GLU A 16 -4.50 -1.89 9.79
N TYR A 17 -4.58 -3.04 10.45
CA TYR A 17 -3.80 -4.25 10.18
C TYR A 17 -4.69 -5.48 9.97
N PRO A 18 -5.37 -5.61 8.82
CA PRO A 18 -6.32 -6.70 8.55
C PRO A 18 -5.83 -8.12 8.80
N THR A 19 -4.53 -8.40 8.64
CA THR A 19 -3.99 -9.75 8.84
C THR A 19 -3.95 -10.13 10.31
N THR A 20 -3.91 -9.16 11.23
CA THR A 20 -3.92 -9.42 12.69
C THR A 20 -5.20 -10.08 13.17
N ARG A 21 -6.29 -10.00 12.38
CA ARG A 21 -7.56 -10.68 12.66
C ARG A 21 -7.37 -12.16 12.99
N ILE A 22 -6.42 -12.83 12.33
CA ILE A 22 -6.14 -14.25 12.57
C ILE A 22 -5.82 -14.54 14.05
N LEU A 23 -5.13 -13.63 14.73
CA LEU A 23 -4.77 -13.77 16.14
C LEU A 23 -5.98 -13.63 17.07
N PHE A 24 -6.98 -12.86 16.65
CA PHE A 24 -8.23 -12.68 17.38
C PHE A 24 -9.24 -13.80 17.08
N ASP A 25 -9.22 -14.37 15.87
CA ASP A 25 -10.08 -15.50 15.48
C ASP A 25 -9.63 -16.84 16.11
N GLU A 26 -8.37 -16.95 16.57
CA GLU A 26 -7.84 -18.13 17.28
C GLU A 26 -8.44 -18.36 18.68
N VAL A 27 -9.29 -17.45 19.18
CA VAL A 27 -9.81 -17.50 20.55
C VAL A 27 -11.29 -17.90 20.62
N SER A 28 -11.71 -18.34 21.80
CA SER A 28 -13.07 -18.84 22.04
C SER A 28 -14.17 -17.77 22.00
N HIS A 29 -13.89 -16.54 22.45
CA HIS A 29 -14.86 -15.45 22.52
C HIS A 29 -14.30 -14.22 21.81
N PHE A 30 -14.67 -14.08 20.54
CA PHE A 30 -14.33 -12.91 19.75
C PHE A 30 -15.20 -11.71 20.17
N ASP A 31 -14.56 -10.62 20.57
CA ASP A 31 -15.20 -9.35 20.93
C ASP A 31 -14.36 -8.21 20.37
N ASP A 32 -14.75 -7.68 19.21
CA ASP A 32 -14.05 -6.61 18.50
C ASP A 32 -14.31 -5.22 19.10
N THR A 33 -15.30 -5.10 19.97
CA THR A 33 -15.65 -3.84 20.66
C THR A 33 -14.80 -3.59 21.89
N ALA A 34 -14.17 -4.64 22.43
CA ALA A 34 -13.30 -4.59 23.59
C ALA A 34 -11.94 -3.96 23.29
N SER A 35 -11.27 -3.48 24.34
CA SER A 35 -9.84 -3.20 24.28
C SER A 35 -9.04 -4.51 24.16
N VAL A 36 -7.81 -4.45 23.67
CA VAL A 36 -6.93 -5.64 23.63
C VAL A 36 -6.66 -6.21 25.01
N GLU A 37 -6.50 -5.35 26.02
CA GLU A 37 -6.35 -5.75 27.41
C GLU A 37 -7.58 -6.53 27.90
N ASP A 38 -8.79 -5.99 27.71
CA ASP A 38 -10.04 -6.66 28.10
C ASP A 38 -10.27 -7.96 27.33
N PHE A 39 -9.93 -7.97 26.04
CA PHE A 39 -10.03 -9.15 25.18
C PHE A 39 -9.12 -10.28 25.69
N CYS A 40 -7.87 -9.96 26.02
CA CYS A 40 -6.93 -10.91 26.59
C CYS A 40 -7.43 -11.44 27.95
N PHE A 41 -7.92 -10.55 28.81
CA PHE A 41 -8.47 -10.91 30.11
C PHE A 41 -9.67 -11.87 29.99
N LYS A 42 -10.65 -11.55 29.13
CA LYS A 42 -11.84 -12.39 28.90
C LYS A 42 -11.50 -13.77 28.36
N ASN A 43 -10.48 -13.88 27.51
CA ASN A 43 -10.05 -15.14 26.92
C ASN A 43 -8.95 -15.85 27.73
N SER A 44 -8.58 -15.34 28.92
CA SER A 44 -7.50 -15.88 29.76
C SER A 44 -6.16 -16.03 29.01
N ILE A 45 -5.83 -15.03 28.20
CA ILE A 45 -4.61 -14.97 27.39
C ILE A 45 -3.57 -14.11 28.11
N ASP A 46 -2.31 -14.56 28.11
CA ASP A 46 -1.20 -13.74 28.58
C ASP A 46 -0.98 -12.53 27.65
N ILE A 47 -1.20 -11.33 28.21
CA ILE A 47 -1.19 -10.08 27.46
C ILE A 47 0.17 -9.81 26.82
N PHE A 48 1.29 -10.16 27.49
CA PHE A 48 2.64 -9.93 26.95
C PHE A 48 2.96 -10.85 25.77
N SER A 49 2.59 -12.12 25.86
CA SER A 49 2.73 -13.08 24.77
C SER A 49 1.87 -12.70 23.56
N PHE A 50 0.60 -12.33 23.81
CA PHE A 50 -0.29 -11.84 22.74
C PHE A 50 0.26 -10.59 22.08
N TRP A 51 0.75 -9.64 22.89
CA TRP A 51 1.40 -8.42 22.41
C TRP A 51 2.56 -8.69 21.46
N ASN A 52 3.43 -9.64 21.81
CA ASN A 52 4.57 -9.99 20.98
C ASN A 52 4.14 -10.58 19.63
N LYS A 53 3.10 -11.43 19.64
CA LYS A 53 2.52 -11.97 18.39
C LYS A 53 1.91 -10.86 17.54
N LEU A 54 1.08 -10.02 18.16
CA LEU A 54 0.40 -8.92 17.47
C LEU A 54 1.40 -7.94 16.86
N SER A 55 2.40 -7.52 17.64
CA SER A 55 3.47 -6.62 17.18
C SER A 55 4.24 -7.20 16.01
N LYS A 56 4.49 -8.51 16.01
CA LYS A 56 5.17 -9.20 14.92
C LYS A 56 4.33 -9.18 13.63
N GLU A 57 3.05 -9.51 13.72
CA GLU A 57 2.14 -9.50 12.56
C GLU A 57 1.97 -8.09 11.98
N MET A 58 1.78 -7.07 12.83
CA MET A 58 1.70 -5.68 12.39
C MET A 58 2.97 -5.23 11.66
N ARG A 59 4.14 -5.65 12.17
CA ARG A 59 5.43 -5.35 11.53
C ARG A 59 5.54 -6.00 10.16
N ILE A 60 5.20 -7.28 10.04
CA ILE A 60 5.22 -8.00 8.76
C ILE A 60 4.32 -7.29 7.75
N GLN A 61 3.09 -6.95 8.14
CA GLN A 61 2.15 -6.27 7.25
C GLN A 61 2.63 -4.87 6.85
N THR A 62 3.29 -4.14 7.75
CA THR A 62 3.90 -2.84 7.44
C THR A 62 5.04 -2.99 6.42
N GLU A 63 5.92 -3.97 6.62
CA GLU A 63 7.04 -4.24 5.71
C GLU A 63 6.53 -4.71 4.34
N ASP A 64 5.49 -5.56 4.30
CA ASP A 64 4.88 -6.00 3.04
C ASP A 64 4.19 -4.85 2.30
N LYS A 65 3.49 -3.95 3.00
CA LYS A 65 2.91 -2.76 2.38
C LYS A 65 3.98 -1.90 1.72
N LEU A 66 5.06 -1.59 2.44
CA LEU A 66 6.18 -0.82 1.89
C LEU A 66 6.84 -1.51 0.69
N ARG A 67 6.98 -2.83 0.74
CA ARG A 67 7.52 -3.62 -0.36
C ARG A 67 6.63 -3.57 -1.59
N LEU A 68 5.31 -3.69 -1.42
CA LEU A 68 4.34 -3.60 -2.51
C LEU A 68 4.30 -2.20 -3.12
N ASP A 69 4.32 -1.16 -2.29
CA ASP A 69 4.36 0.23 -2.75
C ASP A 69 5.64 0.49 -3.58
N SER A 70 6.80 -0.02 -3.12
CA SER A 70 8.05 0.06 -3.87
C SER A 70 7.99 -0.67 -5.22
N ILE A 71 7.33 -1.84 -5.28
CA ILE A 71 7.16 -2.59 -6.54
C ILE A 71 6.24 -1.82 -7.49
N ALA A 72 5.12 -1.28 -6.99
CA ALA A 72 4.19 -0.49 -7.79
C ALA A 72 4.85 0.77 -8.36
N GLU A 73 5.65 1.48 -7.55
CA GLU A 73 6.44 2.61 -8.03
C GLU A 73 7.45 2.23 -9.11
N GLN A 74 8.13 1.09 -8.96
CA GLN A 74 9.08 0.63 -9.95
C GLN A 74 8.38 0.28 -11.27
N GLN A 75 7.25 -0.44 -11.21
CA GLN A 75 6.45 -0.79 -12.39
C GLN A 75 5.99 0.45 -13.16
N MET A 76 5.46 1.47 -12.47
CA MET A 76 5.06 2.72 -13.12
C MET A 76 6.22 3.45 -13.80
N ARG A 77 7.42 3.42 -13.20
CA ARG A 77 8.63 4.01 -13.82
C ARG A 77 9.03 3.23 -15.08
N GLU A 78 9.00 1.90 -15.02
CA GLU A 78 9.35 1.04 -16.16
C GLU A 78 8.35 1.19 -17.31
N GLU A 79 7.05 1.24 -17.02
CA GLU A 79 6.00 1.49 -18.02
C GLU A 79 6.18 2.86 -18.69
N LYS A 80 6.51 3.90 -17.93
CA LYS A 80 6.78 5.22 -18.49
C LYS A 80 7.99 5.20 -19.43
N ILE A 81 9.07 4.55 -19.03
CA ILE A 81 10.28 4.42 -19.87
C ILE A 81 9.95 3.66 -21.17
N LEU A 82 9.15 2.61 -21.09
CA LEU A 82 8.73 1.85 -22.26
C LEU A 82 7.86 2.71 -23.19
N ALA A 83 6.88 3.42 -22.66
CA ALA A 83 6.02 4.32 -23.42
C ALA A 83 6.82 5.44 -24.12
N ASP A 84 7.77 6.06 -23.42
CA ASP A 84 8.65 7.09 -23.98
C ASP A 84 9.52 6.52 -25.13
N ARG A 85 10.05 5.30 -24.96
CA ARG A 85 10.84 4.62 -25.99
C ARG A 85 10.01 4.29 -27.23
N ASP A 86 8.78 3.80 -27.03
CA ASP A 86 7.87 3.46 -28.14
C ASP A 86 7.41 4.72 -28.88
N LEU A 87 7.16 5.82 -28.17
CA LEU A 87 6.85 7.11 -28.77
C LEU A 87 8.01 7.62 -29.64
N GLU A 88 9.24 7.56 -29.15
CA GLU A 88 10.42 7.96 -29.94
C GLU A 88 10.65 7.05 -31.14
N ARG A 89 10.39 5.74 -31.00
CA ARG A 89 10.41 4.80 -32.12
C ARG A 89 9.35 5.17 -33.17
N TYR A 90 8.12 5.47 -32.75
CA TYR A 90 7.04 5.88 -33.62
C TYR A 90 7.39 7.16 -34.40
N LYS A 91 7.84 8.21 -33.70
CA LYS A 91 8.30 9.47 -34.32
C LYS A 91 9.42 9.24 -35.34
N ARG A 92 10.36 8.34 -35.05
CA ARG A 92 11.47 8.01 -35.96
C ARG A 92 10.97 7.30 -37.22
N THR A 93 10.08 6.32 -37.08
CA THR A 93 9.53 5.56 -38.23
C THR A 93 8.60 6.41 -39.08
N HIS A 94 7.84 7.32 -38.47
CA HIS A 94 6.87 8.19 -39.15
C HIS A 94 7.37 9.64 -39.35
N ARG A 95 8.69 9.82 -39.45
CA ARG A 95 9.35 11.14 -39.52
C ARG A 95 8.78 12.07 -40.59
N ASN A 96 8.38 11.51 -41.74
CA ASN A 96 7.81 12.28 -42.85
C ASN A 96 6.37 12.76 -42.57
N LEU A 97 5.57 12.02 -41.80
CA LEU A 97 4.23 12.43 -41.37
C LEU A 97 4.30 13.52 -40.28
N PHE A 98 5.21 13.38 -39.32
CA PHE A 98 5.41 14.37 -38.24
C PHE A 98 5.94 15.73 -38.75
N CYS A 99 6.78 15.71 -39.79
CA CYS A 99 7.27 16.94 -40.45
C CYS A 99 6.20 17.64 -41.30
N GLU A 100 5.18 16.94 -41.78
CA GLU A 100 4.08 17.55 -42.53
C GLU A 100 3.07 18.21 -41.56
N GLU A 101 2.68 17.56 -40.45
CA GLU A 101 1.77 18.17 -39.46
C GLU A 101 2.32 19.45 -38.81
N THR A 102 3.62 19.52 -38.55
CA THR A 102 4.26 20.70 -37.95
C THR A 102 4.48 21.86 -38.93
N LYS A 103 4.37 21.64 -40.25
CA LYS A 103 4.37 22.73 -41.26
C LYS A 103 3.06 23.52 -41.27
N TYR A 104 1.95 22.92 -40.84
CA TYR A 104 0.62 23.55 -40.85
C TYR A 104 0.19 24.09 -39.49
N MET A 105 1.04 24.01 -38.46
CA MET A 105 0.76 24.71 -37.21
C MET A 105 0.90 26.22 -37.41
N PRO A 106 -0.15 27.02 -37.16
CA PRO A 106 -0.05 28.46 -37.23
C PRO A 106 0.97 28.90 -36.18
N LYS A 107 1.98 29.66 -36.60
CA LYS A 107 2.89 30.32 -35.65
C LYS A 107 2.04 31.27 -34.82
N GLU A 108 1.91 30.99 -33.52
CA GLU A 108 1.33 31.94 -32.59
C GLU A 108 2.03 33.29 -32.77
N GLY A 109 1.20 34.33 -32.87
CA GLY A 109 1.47 35.54 -33.63
C GLY A 109 2.72 36.30 -33.22
N VAL A 110 3.39 36.83 -34.24
CA VAL A 110 4.09 38.11 -34.12
C VAL A 110 3.00 39.18 -34.19
N ILE A 111 2.69 39.78 -33.05
CA ILE A 111 1.96 41.06 -32.96
C ILE A 111 3.00 42.17 -33.09
#